data_AF-A0A9X8H854-F1
#
_entry.id   AF-A0A9X8H854-F1
#
_cell.length_a   1.000
_cell.length_b   1.000
_cell.length_c   1.000
_cell.angle_alpha   90.00
_cell.angle_beta   90.00
_cell.angle_gamma   90.00
#
_symmetry.space_group_name_H-M   'P 1'
#
loop_
_entity.id
_entity.type
_entity.pdbx_description
1 polymer ?
#
loop_
_entity_poly.entity_id
_entity_poly.type
_entity_poly.pdbx_seq_one_letter_code
_entity_poly.pdbx_strand_id
1 'polypeptide(L)'
;MGGGISVDHHRHVVPPSVIYHTDIPASLVTTGTDAQARVIVSLSSKDRVIKCTRVTISHSHFAISHRWQNRVQCDTYTVHCDHEPPYTCELFPEEVVNLEQYVTSLGNIWLDYVCIDQSSDSDKIAQVNIMGQIYANATSIVLGAGLQPTMPPRDYLMRAWCFQERMFGPIRFVWDMEAQDLEHLTAFAKDIALRVSNLAESISFINRKYDPNENWRIQALRKIPEKYPSTAALCNQMEHLIKDTRNDRTQRQIAIAALRIRELVPC
;
A
#
# COMPACT_ATOMS: atom_id res chain seq x y z
N MET A 1 -18.75 59.37 -15.87
CA MET A 1 -19.60 58.16 -15.78
C MET A 1 -19.49 57.42 -17.11
N GLY A 2 -19.30 56.12 -17.24
CA GLY A 2 -19.01 55.04 -16.29
C GLY A 2 -17.78 54.27 -16.79
N GLY A 3 -17.02 53.62 -15.93
CA GLY A 3 -17.49 52.42 -15.24
C GLY A 3 -16.96 51.20 -16.01
N GLY A 4 -15.63 51.09 -16.13
CA GLY A 4 -14.98 49.90 -16.64
C GLY A 4 -15.18 48.77 -15.64
N ILE A 5 -16.00 47.80 -15.99
CA ILE A 5 -16.15 46.56 -15.23
C ILE A 5 -14.86 45.77 -15.50
N SER A 6 -13.88 45.89 -14.59
CA SER A 6 -12.80 44.93 -14.47
C SER A 6 -13.42 43.62 -14.02
N VAL A 7 -13.61 42.69 -14.94
CA VAL A 7 -14.01 41.33 -14.62
C VAL A 7 -12.76 40.62 -14.10
N ASP A 8 -12.49 40.77 -12.81
CA ASP A 8 -11.46 40.01 -12.12
C ASP A 8 -12.01 38.59 -11.92
N HIS A 9 -11.74 37.72 -12.90
CA HIS A 9 -12.05 36.29 -12.82
C HIS A 9 -10.93 35.54 -12.08
N HIS A 10 -10.71 35.88 -10.80
CA HIS A 10 -10.13 34.92 -9.86
C HIS A 10 -11.19 33.87 -9.54
N ARG A 11 -11.39 32.91 -10.45
CA ARG A 11 -12.24 31.75 -10.20
C ARG A 11 -11.64 30.97 -9.02
N HIS A 12 -12.30 31.00 -7.87
CA HIS A 12 -11.94 30.17 -6.72
C HIS A 12 -11.89 28.69 -7.14
N VAL A 13 -10.70 28.08 -7.01
CA VAL A 13 -10.52 26.65 -7.25
C VAL A 13 -11.04 25.92 -6.02
N VAL A 14 -12.17 25.23 -6.17
CA VAL A 14 -12.78 24.43 -5.10
C VAL A 14 -11.99 23.13 -4.91
N PRO A 15 -11.86 22.61 -3.67
CA PRO A 15 -11.29 21.29 -3.46
C PRO A 15 -12.04 20.23 -4.29
N PRO A 16 -11.34 19.26 -4.89
CA PRO A 16 -12.03 18.12 -5.46
C PRO A 16 -12.83 17.43 -4.35
N SER A 17 -14.12 17.20 -4.63
CA SER A 17 -15.02 16.46 -3.74
C SER A 17 -14.60 15.00 -3.71
N VAL A 18 -13.67 14.65 -2.81
CA VAL A 18 -13.32 13.25 -2.54
C VAL A 18 -14.13 12.82 -1.32
N ILE A 19 -15.36 12.34 -1.54
CA ILE A 19 -16.14 11.71 -0.47
C ILE A 19 -15.65 10.26 -0.36
N TYR A 20 -14.54 10.07 0.34
CA TYR A 20 -14.21 8.77 0.91
C TYR A 20 -14.17 8.96 2.43
N HIS A 21 -15.14 8.38 3.14
CA HIS A 21 -15.08 8.25 4.59
C HIS A 21 -13.99 7.22 4.92
N THR A 22 -12.76 7.68 5.12
CA THR A 22 -11.56 6.82 5.23
C THR A 22 -11.13 6.48 6.63
N ASP A 23 -11.71 7.09 7.65
CA ASP A 23 -11.64 6.59 9.03
C ASP A 23 -12.63 5.42 9.19
N ILE A 24 -12.43 4.31 8.49
CA ILE A 24 -12.94 3.03 9.00
C ILE A 24 -11.87 2.61 10.02
N PRO A 25 -12.09 2.82 11.33
CA PRO A 25 -11.14 2.33 12.30
C PRO A 25 -10.99 0.83 12.09
N ALA A 26 -9.75 0.32 12.22
CA ALA A 26 -9.46 -1.12 12.17
C ALA A 26 -10.40 -1.95 13.08
N SER A 27 -11.02 -1.31 14.08
CA SER A 27 -12.04 -1.88 14.96
C SER A 27 -13.38 -2.28 14.31
N LEU A 28 -13.65 -1.89 13.05
CA LEU A 28 -14.84 -2.37 12.30
C LEU A 28 -14.58 -3.67 11.56
N VAL A 29 -13.33 -4.14 11.51
CA VAL A 29 -13.03 -5.52 11.16
C VAL A 29 -13.29 -6.33 12.43
N THR A 30 -14.38 -7.10 12.44
CA THR A 30 -14.83 -7.91 13.57
C THR A 30 -13.66 -8.55 14.29
N THR A 31 -13.46 -8.19 15.55
CA THR A 31 -12.46 -8.76 16.44
C THR A 31 -12.84 -10.18 16.80
N GLY A 32 -12.63 -11.11 15.87
CA GLY A 32 -12.34 -12.49 16.25
C GLY A 32 -10.92 -12.50 16.79
N THR A 33 -10.74 -12.25 18.08
CA THR A 33 -9.44 -12.10 18.75
C THR A 33 -8.54 -13.35 18.68
N ASP A 34 -9.02 -14.44 18.08
CA ASP A 34 -8.34 -15.75 18.04
C ASP A 34 -8.11 -16.28 16.62
N ALA A 35 -8.40 -15.52 15.56
CA ALA A 35 -8.16 -15.98 14.20
C ALA A 35 -6.65 -15.99 13.90
N GLN A 36 -6.05 -17.18 13.91
CA GLN A 36 -4.65 -17.36 13.54
C GLN A 36 -4.51 -17.52 12.02
N ALA A 37 -3.55 -16.80 11.44
CA ALA A 37 -3.16 -16.96 10.04
C ALA A 37 -1.88 -17.78 9.92
N ARG A 38 -1.72 -18.50 8.80
CA ARG A 38 -0.45 -19.17 8.48
C ARG A 38 0.57 -18.12 8.05
N VAL A 39 1.78 -18.18 8.57
CA VAL A 39 2.91 -17.36 8.11
C VAL A 39 4.06 -18.26 7.73
N ILE A 40 4.75 -17.91 6.66
CA ILE A 40 5.95 -18.59 6.17
C ILE A 40 7.10 -18.27 7.12
N VAL A 41 7.76 -19.32 7.61
CA VAL A 41 8.91 -19.22 8.52
C VAL A 41 10.21 -19.68 7.88
N SER A 42 10.14 -20.53 6.85
CA SER A 42 11.30 -20.94 6.07
C SER A 42 10.89 -21.48 4.71
N LEU A 43 11.74 -21.30 3.71
CA LEU A 43 11.60 -21.87 2.38
C LEU A 43 12.90 -22.62 2.03
N SER A 44 12.80 -23.85 1.54
CA SER A 44 13.90 -24.60 0.93
C SER A 44 13.63 -24.76 -0.56
N SER A 45 14.35 -24.00 -1.38
CA SER A 45 14.29 -24.07 -2.85
C SER A 45 14.76 -25.43 -3.38
N LYS A 46 15.80 -26.00 -2.75
CA LYS A 46 16.35 -27.31 -3.10
C LYS A 46 15.38 -28.46 -2.84
N ASP A 47 14.76 -28.47 -1.67
CA ASP A 47 13.86 -29.56 -1.26
C ASP A 47 12.41 -29.32 -1.69
N ARG A 48 12.13 -28.14 -2.27
CA ARG A 48 10.79 -27.68 -2.66
C ARG A 48 9.80 -27.71 -1.50
N VAL A 49 10.25 -27.30 -0.33
CA VAL A 49 9.48 -27.31 0.92
C VAL A 49 9.34 -25.90 1.47
N ILE A 50 8.12 -25.53 1.82
CA ILE A 50 7.81 -24.31 2.57
C ILE A 50 7.30 -24.73 3.95
N LYS A 51 7.85 -24.13 5.01
CA LYS A 51 7.34 -24.31 6.37
C LYS A 51 6.59 -23.07 6.78
N CYS A 52 5.40 -23.29 7.32
CA CYS A 52 4.55 -22.28 7.89
C CYS A 52 4.25 -22.61 9.37
N THR A 53 3.77 -21.61 10.10
CA THR A 53 3.18 -21.78 11.43
C THR A 53 1.98 -20.86 11.58
N ARG A 54 1.05 -21.19 12.49
CA ARG A 54 -0.08 -20.33 12.81
C ARG A 54 0.28 -19.30 13.87
N VAL A 55 -0.05 -18.04 13.58
CA VAL A 55 0.17 -16.91 14.49
C VAL A 55 -1.04 -15.99 14.54
N THR A 56 -1.23 -15.31 15.67
CA THR A 56 -2.06 -14.12 15.74
C THR A 56 -1.30 -12.96 15.10
N ILE A 57 -1.85 -12.40 14.02
CA ILE A 57 -1.18 -11.34 13.27
C ILE A 57 -1.06 -10.06 14.10
N SER A 58 0.08 -9.40 13.96
CA SER A 58 0.44 -8.14 14.62
C SER A 58 1.37 -7.35 13.71
N HIS A 59 1.66 -6.09 14.06
CA HIS A 59 2.46 -5.20 13.20
C HIS A 59 3.92 -5.67 12.98
N SER A 60 4.40 -6.66 13.75
CA SER A 60 5.71 -7.29 13.54
C SER A 60 5.71 -8.35 12.43
N HIS A 61 4.54 -8.74 11.95
CA HIS A 61 4.36 -9.65 10.82
C HIS A 61 4.21 -8.87 9.53
N PHE A 62 4.57 -9.50 8.41
CA PHE A 62 4.52 -8.87 7.09
C PHE A 62 3.52 -9.57 6.20
N ALA A 63 2.72 -8.81 5.46
CA ALA A 63 1.83 -9.34 4.44
C ALA A 63 2.26 -8.79 3.08
N ILE A 64 2.57 -9.69 2.15
CA ILE A 64 2.92 -9.28 0.78
C ILE A 64 1.64 -8.84 0.07
N SER A 65 1.65 -7.64 -0.48
CA SER A 65 0.62 -7.17 -1.40
C SER A 65 1.19 -7.13 -2.81
N HIS A 66 0.55 -7.85 -3.72
CA HIS A 66 1.07 -8.04 -5.07
C HIS A 66 -0.06 -8.23 -6.08
N ARG A 67 0.26 -8.11 -7.36
CA ARG A 67 -0.69 -8.37 -8.44
C ARG A 67 -0.75 -9.87 -8.72
N TRP A 68 -1.89 -10.49 -8.42
CA TRP A 68 -2.16 -11.89 -8.79
C TRP A 68 -2.04 -12.14 -10.29
N GLN A 69 -1.34 -13.19 -10.67
CA GLN A 69 -1.14 -13.60 -12.05
C GLN A 69 -1.47 -15.09 -12.23
N ASN A 70 -1.76 -15.47 -13.48
CA ASN A 70 -2.01 -16.88 -13.81
C ASN A 70 -0.72 -17.68 -13.61
N ARG A 71 -0.81 -18.80 -12.88
CA ARG A 71 0.32 -19.65 -12.47
C ARG A 71 0.58 -20.76 -13.50
N VAL A 72 1.06 -20.36 -14.69
CA VAL A 72 1.51 -21.29 -15.73
C VAL A 72 3.04 -21.40 -15.66
N GLN A 73 3.62 -22.57 -15.94
CA GLN A 73 5.09 -22.79 -15.89
C GLN A 73 5.75 -22.54 -14.51
N CYS A 74 5.01 -22.83 -13.44
CA CYS A 74 5.53 -22.74 -12.08
C CYS A 74 6.11 -24.07 -11.60
N ASP A 75 6.97 -24.01 -10.59
CA ASP A 75 7.40 -25.17 -9.81
C ASP A 75 6.42 -25.42 -8.66
N THR A 76 6.15 -26.69 -8.37
CA THR A 76 5.32 -27.10 -7.22
C THR A 76 6.17 -27.25 -5.97
N TYR A 77 5.68 -26.65 -4.88
CA TYR A 77 6.25 -26.72 -3.54
C TYR A 77 5.25 -27.37 -2.58
N THR A 78 5.75 -28.16 -1.63
CA THR A 78 4.94 -28.71 -0.54
C THR A 78 5.00 -27.77 0.66
N VAL A 79 3.83 -27.37 1.15
CA VAL A 79 3.67 -26.52 2.32
C VAL A 79 3.35 -27.38 3.54
N HIS A 80 4.16 -27.26 4.58
CA HIS A 80 3.93 -27.87 5.89
C HIS A 80 3.62 -26.78 6.90
N CYS A 81 2.43 -26.82 7.52
CA CYS A 81 2.04 -25.87 8.56
C CYS A 81 1.71 -26.62 9.85
N ASP A 82 2.58 -26.50 10.86
CA ASP A 82 2.43 -27.15 12.17
C ASP A 82 1.99 -28.64 12.08
N HIS A 83 0.77 -28.96 12.50
CA HIS A 83 0.17 -30.31 12.48
C HIS A 83 -0.92 -30.47 11.41
N GLU A 84 -1.03 -29.52 10.48
CA GLU A 84 -2.01 -29.58 9.41
C GLU A 84 -1.60 -30.58 8.31
N PRO A 85 -2.56 -31.14 7.57
CA PRO A 85 -2.25 -31.87 6.36
C PRO A 85 -1.42 -31.00 5.40
N PRO A 86 -0.32 -31.53 4.83
CA PRO A 86 0.46 -30.79 3.86
C PRO A 86 -0.36 -30.58 2.58
N TYR A 87 -0.17 -29.43 1.96
CA TYR A 87 -0.76 -29.08 0.67
C TYR A 87 0.32 -28.57 -0.28
N THR A 88 -0.04 -28.26 -1.51
CA THR A 88 0.90 -27.76 -2.52
C THR A 88 0.57 -26.34 -2.92
N CYS A 89 1.60 -25.57 -3.26
CA CYS A 89 1.46 -24.30 -3.94
C CYS A 89 2.44 -24.22 -5.11
N GLU A 90 2.12 -23.39 -6.09
CA GLU A 90 2.97 -23.15 -7.24
C GLU A 90 3.72 -21.83 -7.11
N LEU A 91 5.03 -21.82 -7.35
CA LEU A 91 5.88 -20.63 -7.35
C LEU A 91 6.62 -20.48 -8.67
N PHE A 92 6.73 -19.26 -9.19
CA PHE A 92 7.68 -18.97 -10.26
C PHE A 92 9.12 -19.00 -9.71
N PRO A 93 10.13 -19.41 -10.51
CA PRO A 93 11.51 -19.47 -10.05
C PRO A 93 12.03 -18.16 -9.43
N GLU A 94 11.63 -17.02 -9.98
CA GLU A 94 11.95 -15.69 -9.45
C GLU A 94 11.25 -15.37 -8.12
N GLU A 95 10.01 -15.83 -7.91
CA GLU A 95 9.29 -15.66 -6.65
C GLU A 95 9.99 -16.41 -5.52
N VAL A 96 10.52 -17.60 -5.82
CA VAL A 96 11.26 -18.43 -4.83
C VAL A 96 12.46 -17.66 -4.28
N VAL A 97 13.29 -17.09 -5.17
CA VAL A 97 14.48 -16.34 -4.79
C VAL A 97 14.13 -15.13 -3.93
N ASN A 98 13.12 -14.35 -4.36
CA ASN A 98 12.71 -13.15 -3.64
C ASN A 98 12.05 -13.49 -2.30
N LEU A 99 11.17 -14.50 -2.26
CA LEU A 99 10.50 -14.93 -1.05
C LEU A 99 11.49 -15.45 0.00
N GLU A 100 12.50 -16.22 -0.41
CA GLU A 100 13.56 -16.69 0.48
C GLU A 100 14.34 -15.53 1.12
N GLN A 101 14.64 -14.49 0.34
CA GLN A 101 15.28 -13.27 0.85
C GLN A 101 14.38 -12.51 1.84
N TYR A 102 13.09 -12.37 1.54
CA TYR A 102 12.17 -11.70 2.45
C TYR A 102 11.97 -12.49 3.74
N VAL A 103 11.80 -13.81 3.68
CA VAL A 103 11.64 -14.65 4.88
C VAL A 103 12.89 -14.53 5.76
N THR A 104 14.08 -14.51 5.15
CA THR A 104 15.35 -14.34 5.88
C THR A 104 15.50 -12.95 6.52
N SER A 105 15.07 -11.89 5.83
CA SER A 105 15.31 -10.50 6.26
C SER A 105 14.20 -9.89 7.11
N LEU A 106 12.96 -10.33 6.91
CA LEU A 106 11.76 -9.82 7.58
C LEU A 106 11.16 -10.82 8.57
N GLY A 107 11.46 -12.12 8.43
CA GLY A 107 10.91 -13.18 9.26
C GLY A 107 9.55 -13.66 8.76
N ASN A 108 8.55 -13.63 9.64
CA ASN A 108 7.24 -14.21 9.40
C ASN A 108 6.44 -13.44 8.34
N ILE A 109 6.21 -14.08 7.19
CA ILE A 109 5.54 -13.49 6.03
C ILE A 109 4.25 -14.22 5.71
N TRP A 110 3.19 -13.46 5.49
CA TRP A 110 1.96 -13.92 4.88
C TRP A 110 1.96 -13.61 3.37
N LEU A 111 1.62 -14.62 2.58
CA LEU A 111 1.48 -14.55 1.13
C LEU A 111 0.33 -15.46 0.74
N ASP A 112 -0.76 -14.90 0.24
CA ASP A 112 -2.05 -15.57 0.05
C ASP A 112 -1.95 -16.92 -0.67
N TYR A 113 -1.35 -16.99 -1.85
CA TYR A 113 -1.30 -18.21 -2.66
C TYR A 113 -0.35 -19.29 -2.08
N VAL A 114 0.41 -18.97 -1.03
CA VAL A 114 1.22 -19.93 -0.26
C VAL A 114 0.53 -20.29 1.05
N CYS A 115 -0.02 -19.30 1.76
CA CYS A 115 -0.58 -19.46 3.10
C CYS A 115 -2.02 -19.99 3.09
N ILE A 116 -2.68 -19.98 1.94
CA ILE A 116 -4.02 -20.51 1.70
C ILE A 116 -3.89 -21.70 0.74
N ASP A 117 -4.44 -22.84 1.13
CA ASP A 117 -4.56 -24.00 0.26
C ASP A 117 -5.58 -23.70 -0.86
N GLN A 118 -5.07 -23.40 -2.05
CA GLN A 118 -5.88 -23.02 -3.21
C GLN A 118 -6.77 -24.16 -3.72
N SER A 119 -6.43 -25.41 -3.38
CA SER A 119 -7.19 -26.60 -3.76
C SER A 119 -8.40 -26.86 -2.84
N SER A 120 -8.42 -26.21 -1.67
CA SER A 120 -9.47 -26.39 -0.65
C SER A 120 -10.41 -25.20 -0.60
N ASP A 121 -11.66 -25.40 -1.03
CA ASP A 121 -12.70 -24.36 -0.97
C ASP A 121 -13.00 -23.91 0.46
N SER A 122 -12.95 -24.83 1.42
CA SER A 122 -13.14 -24.49 2.84
C SER A 122 -12.01 -23.63 3.38
N ASP A 123 -10.76 -23.92 3.02
CA ASP A 123 -9.60 -23.13 3.46
C ASP A 123 -9.62 -21.73 2.83
N LYS A 124 -9.93 -21.63 1.53
CA LYS A 124 -10.13 -20.35 0.85
C LYS A 124 -11.19 -19.49 1.54
N ILE A 125 -12.36 -20.06 1.83
CA ILE A 125 -13.44 -19.32 2.51
C ILE A 125 -12.97 -18.85 3.90
N ALA A 126 -12.33 -19.74 4.67
CA ALA A 126 -11.85 -19.41 6.02
C ALA A 126 -10.80 -18.28 5.99
N GLN A 127 -9.82 -18.36 5.09
CA GLN A 127 -8.72 -17.40 5.01
C GLN A 127 -9.16 -16.06 4.40
N VAL A 128 -10.04 -16.07 3.39
CA VAL A 128 -10.59 -14.83 2.81
C VAL A 128 -11.39 -14.04 3.85
N ASN A 129 -12.11 -14.71 4.75
CA ASN A 129 -12.85 -14.06 5.82
C ASN A 129 -11.95 -13.31 6.82
N ILE A 130 -10.69 -13.71 6.97
CA ILE A 130 -9.73 -13.08 7.89
C ILE A 130 -8.69 -12.21 7.16
N MET A 131 -8.65 -12.20 5.83
CA MET A 131 -7.68 -11.44 5.03
C MET A 131 -7.68 -9.95 5.37
N GLY A 132 -8.87 -9.36 5.58
CA GLY A 132 -8.98 -7.97 6.05
C GLY A 132 -8.31 -7.73 7.41
N GLN A 133 -8.41 -8.68 8.34
CA GLN A 133 -7.72 -8.61 9.64
C GLN A 133 -6.20 -8.76 9.47
N ILE A 134 -5.76 -9.63 8.56
CA ILE A 134 -4.34 -9.82 8.28
C ILE A 134 -3.74 -8.51 7.80
N TYR A 135 -4.31 -7.86 6.79
CA TYR A 135 -3.79 -6.59 6.28
C TYR A 135 -4.01 -5.40 7.21
N ALA A 136 -5.03 -5.42 8.07
CA ALA A 136 -5.21 -4.39 9.09
C ALA A 136 -4.15 -4.46 10.21
N ASN A 137 -3.61 -5.64 10.50
CA ASN A 137 -2.70 -5.87 11.62
C ASN A 137 -1.27 -6.17 11.20
N ALA A 138 -1.00 -6.66 9.99
CA ALA A 138 0.35 -6.87 9.47
C ALA A 138 0.89 -5.58 8.83
N THR A 139 2.21 -5.50 8.66
CA THR A 139 2.80 -4.48 7.79
C THR A 139 2.75 -4.95 6.35
N SER A 140 1.97 -4.25 5.51
CA SER A 140 1.88 -4.54 4.08
C SER A 140 3.17 -4.18 3.35
N ILE A 141 3.73 -5.12 2.58
CA ILE A 141 4.87 -4.88 1.67
C ILE A 141 4.35 -4.94 0.24
N VAL A 142 4.34 -3.79 -0.44
CA VAL A 142 3.86 -3.71 -1.82
C VAL A 142 4.98 -4.00 -2.81
N LEU A 143 4.78 -5.03 -3.63
CA LEU A 143 5.80 -5.58 -4.54
C LEU A 143 5.34 -5.63 -6.00
N GLY A 144 6.35 -5.68 -6.88
CA GLY A 144 6.21 -5.87 -8.31
C GLY A 144 5.86 -7.30 -8.72
N ALA A 145 5.85 -7.53 -10.03
CA ALA A 145 5.75 -8.88 -10.59
C ALA A 145 6.89 -9.77 -10.07
N GLY A 146 6.62 -11.07 -9.88
CA GLY A 146 7.61 -12.01 -9.36
C GLY A 146 8.10 -11.70 -7.95
N LEU A 147 7.36 -10.90 -7.17
CA LEU A 147 7.75 -10.38 -5.84
C LEU A 147 9.02 -9.50 -5.86
N GLN A 148 9.34 -8.91 -7.00
CA GLN A 148 10.48 -7.99 -7.10
C GLN A 148 10.25 -6.74 -6.24
N PRO A 149 11.31 -6.16 -5.63
CA PRO A 149 11.24 -4.90 -4.89
C PRO A 149 11.15 -3.71 -5.86
N THR A 150 10.13 -3.73 -6.71
CA THR A 150 9.80 -2.72 -7.70
C THR A 150 8.34 -2.29 -7.50
N MET A 151 7.95 -1.17 -8.12
CA MET A 151 6.57 -0.71 -8.05
C MET A 151 5.65 -1.71 -8.78
N PRO A 152 4.46 -2.04 -8.23
CA PRO A 152 3.53 -2.97 -8.88
C PRO A 152 3.09 -2.45 -10.25
N PRO A 153 2.67 -3.33 -11.17
CA PRO A 153 2.17 -2.93 -12.48
C PRO A 153 0.92 -2.04 -12.39
N ARG A 154 0.63 -1.24 -13.42
CA ARG A 154 -0.47 -0.26 -13.39
C ARG A 154 -1.84 -0.86 -13.06
N ASP A 155 -2.09 -2.10 -13.49
CA ASP A 155 -3.36 -2.78 -13.23
C ASP A 155 -3.56 -3.17 -11.76
N TYR A 156 -2.50 -3.15 -10.94
CA TYR A 156 -2.59 -3.30 -9.48
C TYR A 156 -3.51 -2.25 -8.84
N LEU A 157 -3.44 -1.00 -9.29
CA LEU A 157 -4.28 0.09 -8.76
C LEU A 157 -5.77 -0.14 -9.04
N MET A 158 -6.10 -0.87 -10.11
CA MET A 158 -7.48 -1.09 -10.57
C MET A 158 -8.16 -2.32 -9.93
N ARG A 159 -7.42 -3.13 -9.16
CA ARG A 159 -7.96 -4.36 -8.56
C ARG A 159 -8.49 -4.13 -7.16
N ALA A 160 -9.73 -4.55 -6.94
CA ALA A 160 -10.42 -4.40 -5.65
C ALA A 160 -9.68 -5.08 -4.49
N TRP A 161 -9.09 -6.26 -4.71
CA TRP A 161 -8.31 -6.97 -3.68
C TRP A 161 -7.06 -6.17 -3.29
N CYS A 162 -6.25 -5.79 -4.28
CA CYS A 162 -5.08 -4.96 -4.07
C CYS A 162 -5.41 -3.61 -3.41
N PHE A 163 -6.65 -3.10 -3.58
CA PHE A 163 -7.10 -1.92 -2.86
C PHE A 163 -7.21 -2.21 -1.37
N GLN A 164 -7.84 -3.30 -0.95
CA GLN A 164 -7.90 -3.64 0.48
C GLN A 164 -6.49 -3.79 1.07
N GLU A 165 -5.60 -4.51 0.39
CA GLU A 165 -4.25 -4.84 0.88
C GLU A 165 -3.36 -3.61 1.16
N ARG A 166 -3.45 -2.56 0.34
CA ARG A 166 -2.64 -1.34 0.48
C ARG A 166 -3.28 -0.26 1.33
N MET A 167 -4.59 -0.36 1.55
CA MET A 167 -5.38 0.70 2.17
C MET A 167 -5.60 0.52 3.67
N PHE A 168 -5.34 -0.67 4.22
CA PHE A 168 -5.42 -0.97 5.64
C PHE A 168 -4.04 -1.19 6.27
N GLY A 169 -3.96 -1.00 7.59
CA GLY A 169 -2.80 -1.25 8.42
C GLY A 169 -1.58 -0.38 8.11
N PRO A 170 -0.45 -0.68 8.76
CA PRO A 170 0.86 -0.19 8.36
C PRO A 170 1.23 -0.68 6.95
N ILE A 171 1.95 0.14 6.22
CA ILE A 171 2.45 -0.17 4.88
C ILE A 171 3.90 0.26 4.78
N ARG A 172 4.66 -0.46 3.96
CA ARG A 172 6.04 -0.13 3.63
C ARG A 172 6.30 -0.35 2.15
N PHE A 173 6.94 0.65 1.54
CA PHE A 173 7.39 0.63 0.16
C PHE A 173 8.89 0.32 0.12
N VAL A 174 9.25 -0.80 -0.50
CA VAL A 174 10.63 -1.33 -0.54
C VAL A 174 11.35 -1.09 -1.87
N TRP A 175 10.74 -0.34 -2.77
CA TRP A 175 11.25 -0.05 -4.10
C TRP A 175 11.83 1.36 -4.20
N ASP A 176 12.78 1.54 -5.11
CA ASP A 176 13.39 2.84 -5.37
C ASP A 176 12.38 3.78 -6.07
N MET A 177 11.79 4.69 -5.29
CA MET A 177 10.79 5.64 -5.79
C MET A 177 11.38 6.65 -6.79
N GLU A 178 12.69 6.92 -6.75
CA GLU A 178 13.33 7.87 -7.65
C GLU A 178 13.47 7.32 -9.06
N ALA A 179 13.68 6.00 -9.18
CA ALA A 179 13.85 5.31 -10.46
C ALA A 179 12.54 5.02 -11.22
N GLN A 180 11.36 5.27 -10.62
CA GLN A 180 10.08 4.88 -11.23
C GLN A 180 9.61 5.84 -12.32
N ASP A 181 8.74 5.37 -13.22
CA ASP A 181 7.99 6.26 -14.12
C ASP A 181 7.20 7.32 -13.35
N LEU A 182 7.32 8.59 -13.74
CA LEU A 182 6.74 9.71 -12.99
C LEU A 182 5.21 9.69 -13.00
N GLU A 183 4.62 9.39 -14.16
CA GLU A 183 3.16 9.35 -14.29
C GLU A 183 2.58 8.25 -13.41
N HIS A 184 3.19 7.06 -13.45
CA HIS A 184 2.78 5.93 -12.65
C HIS A 184 2.97 6.20 -11.15
N LEU A 185 4.12 6.73 -10.74
CA LEU A 185 4.41 7.08 -9.34
C LEU A 185 3.38 8.10 -8.81
N THR A 186 3.03 9.09 -9.64
CA THR A 186 2.04 10.12 -9.31
C THR A 186 0.64 9.52 -9.17
N ALA A 187 0.25 8.61 -10.06
CA ALA A 187 -1.04 7.92 -9.97
C ALA A 187 -1.11 7.06 -8.69
N PHE A 188 -0.04 6.35 -8.37
CA PHE A 188 0.06 5.52 -7.17
C PHE A 188 -0.01 6.37 -5.88
N ALA A 189 0.73 7.48 -5.83
CA ALA A 189 0.67 8.42 -4.70
C ALA A 189 -0.72 9.03 -4.50
N LYS A 190 -1.42 9.37 -5.59
CA LYS A 190 -2.81 9.84 -5.56
C LYS A 190 -3.76 8.82 -4.97
N ASP A 191 -3.64 7.57 -5.40
CA ASP A 191 -4.48 6.49 -4.89
C ASP A 191 -4.24 6.26 -3.39
N ILE A 192 -2.98 6.13 -2.97
CA ILE A 192 -2.61 5.93 -1.57
C ILE A 192 -3.06 7.09 -0.67
N ALA A 193 -2.98 8.33 -1.16
CA ALA A 193 -3.38 9.51 -0.40
C ALA A 193 -4.86 9.54 -0.04
N LEU A 194 -5.72 8.80 -0.74
CA LEU A 194 -7.14 8.71 -0.42
C LEU A 194 -7.38 8.20 1.01
N ARG A 195 -6.46 7.40 1.59
CA ARG A 195 -6.62 6.85 2.95
C ARG A 195 -6.09 7.72 4.07
N VAL A 196 -5.30 8.72 3.75
CA VAL A 196 -4.78 9.65 4.76
C VAL A 196 -5.63 10.90 4.69
N SER A 197 -6.48 11.13 5.70
CA SER A 197 -7.34 12.31 5.78
C SER A 197 -6.51 13.58 5.54
N ASN A 198 -7.00 14.47 4.68
CA ASN A 198 -6.34 15.70 4.22
C ASN A 198 -5.17 15.51 3.21
N LEU A 199 -4.61 14.31 3.05
CA LEU A 199 -3.48 14.11 2.13
C LEU A 199 -3.94 14.16 0.67
N ALA A 200 -5.08 13.54 0.33
CA ALA A 200 -5.64 13.56 -1.01
C ALA A 200 -5.89 14.99 -1.52
N GLU A 201 -6.47 15.84 -0.66
CA GLU A 201 -6.69 17.25 -0.93
C GLU A 201 -5.36 17.98 -1.11
N SER A 202 -4.39 17.74 -0.23
CA SER A 202 -3.07 18.39 -0.28
C SER A 202 -2.33 18.12 -1.59
N ILE A 203 -2.37 16.87 -2.04
CA ILE A 203 -1.64 16.41 -3.22
C ILE A 203 -2.44 16.60 -4.52
N SER A 204 -3.68 17.07 -4.43
CA SER A 204 -4.50 17.41 -5.60
C SER A 204 -3.74 18.37 -6.51
N PHE A 205 -3.93 18.28 -7.82
CA PHE A 205 -3.24 19.16 -8.79
C PHE A 205 -1.70 19.11 -8.74
N ILE A 206 -1.11 18.00 -8.29
CA ILE A 206 0.35 17.76 -8.29
C ILE A 206 1.05 18.08 -9.62
N ASN A 207 0.34 17.97 -10.75
CA ASN A 207 0.84 18.15 -12.10
C ASN A 207 0.82 19.61 -12.60
N ARG A 208 0.36 20.59 -11.80
CA ARG A 208 0.36 22.00 -12.19
C ARG A 208 0.98 22.91 -11.14
N LYS A 209 1.27 24.15 -11.55
CA LYS A 209 1.82 25.19 -10.68
C LYS A 209 0.82 25.52 -9.56
N TYR A 210 1.34 25.78 -8.37
CA TYR A 210 0.53 26.22 -7.24
C TYR A 210 -0.10 27.59 -7.52
N ASP A 211 -1.40 27.68 -7.24
CA ASP A 211 -2.18 28.90 -7.27
C ASP A 211 -2.52 29.30 -5.83
N PRO A 212 -2.26 30.55 -5.39
CA PRO A 212 -2.66 31.04 -4.06
C PRO A 212 -4.16 30.84 -3.74
N ASN A 213 -5.03 30.77 -4.75
CA ASN A 213 -6.45 30.44 -4.57
C ASN A 213 -6.68 28.99 -4.09
N GLU A 214 -5.64 28.15 -4.07
CA GLU A 214 -5.64 26.78 -3.57
C GLU A 214 -4.97 26.62 -2.20
N ASN A 215 -4.87 27.70 -1.42
CA ASN A 215 -4.25 27.63 -0.09
C ASN A 215 -4.91 26.62 0.86
N TRP A 216 -6.15 26.20 0.56
CA TRP A 216 -6.80 25.08 1.23
C TRP A 216 -5.99 23.77 1.16
N ARG A 217 -5.18 23.53 0.11
CA ARG A 217 -4.27 22.37 0.01
C ARG A 217 -3.22 22.40 1.10
N ILE A 218 -2.67 23.58 1.37
CA ILE A 218 -1.66 23.77 2.42
C ILE A 218 -2.30 23.66 3.80
N GLN A 219 -3.51 24.21 3.96
CA GLN A 219 -4.27 24.08 5.20
C GLN A 219 -4.61 22.61 5.49
N ALA A 220 -5.01 21.83 4.48
CA ALA A 220 -5.23 20.40 4.60
C ALA A 220 -3.94 19.68 5.05
N LEU A 221 -2.81 19.96 4.39
CA LEU A 221 -1.52 19.32 4.70
C LEU A 221 -1.08 19.57 6.14
N ARG A 222 -1.30 20.78 6.66
CA ARG A 222 -0.94 21.18 8.02
C ARG A 222 -1.78 20.52 9.12
N LYS A 223 -2.95 19.97 8.78
CA LYS A 223 -3.77 19.20 9.74
C LYS A 223 -3.26 17.78 9.96
N ILE A 224 -2.48 17.22 9.03
CA ILE A 224 -1.98 15.84 9.16
C ILE A 224 -1.11 15.68 10.42
N PRO A 225 -0.10 16.56 10.68
CA PRO A 225 0.74 16.46 11.87
C PRO A 225 0.01 16.68 13.19
N GLU A 226 -1.16 17.33 13.19
CA GLU A 226 -1.98 17.49 14.41
C GLU A 226 -2.46 16.13 14.93
N LYS A 227 -2.81 15.21 14.03
CA LYS A 227 -3.18 13.82 14.35
C LYS A 227 -1.97 12.87 14.39
N TYR A 228 -0.97 13.11 13.54
CA TYR A 228 0.21 12.25 13.38
C TYR A 228 1.51 13.05 13.45
N PRO A 229 2.01 13.42 14.65
CA PRO A 229 3.14 14.33 14.79
C PRO A 229 4.44 13.89 14.09
N SER A 230 4.65 12.59 13.89
CA SER A 230 5.79 12.03 13.16
C SER A 230 5.85 12.47 11.69
N THR A 231 4.74 12.91 11.09
CA THR A 231 4.69 13.36 9.70
C THR A 231 5.13 14.82 9.50
N ALA A 232 5.33 15.59 10.58
CA ALA A 232 5.54 17.05 10.52
C ALA A 232 6.65 17.47 9.56
N ALA A 233 7.81 16.79 9.60
CA ALA A 233 8.94 17.10 8.73
C ALA A 233 8.59 16.89 7.24
N LEU A 234 7.91 15.79 6.91
CA LEU A 234 7.46 15.48 5.55
C LEU A 234 6.39 16.45 5.07
N CYS A 235 5.42 16.79 5.91
CA CYS A 235 4.39 17.78 5.59
C CYS A 235 4.99 19.16 5.33
N ASN A 236 5.97 19.58 6.14
CA ASN A 236 6.69 20.83 5.92
C ASN A 236 7.47 20.81 4.60
N GLN A 237 8.23 19.75 4.33
CA GLN A 237 8.96 19.59 3.07
C GLN A 237 8.00 19.62 1.86
N MET A 238 6.89 18.90 1.96
CA MET A 238 5.88 18.85 0.92
C MET A 238 5.22 20.21 0.67
N GLU A 239 4.95 21.01 1.71
CA GLU A 239 4.47 22.38 1.54
C GLU A 239 5.45 23.23 0.70
N HIS A 240 6.74 23.15 0.98
CA HIS A 240 7.76 23.87 0.22
C HIS A 240 7.75 23.42 -1.25
N LEU A 241 7.69 22.10 -1.50
CA LEU A 241 7.63 21.53 -2.85
C LEU A 241 6.34 21.88 -3.61
N ILE A 242 5.20 22.03 -2.92
CA ILE A 242 3.95 22.47 -3.54
C ILE A 242 4.12 23.89 -4.08
N LYS A 243 4.71 24.78 -3.27
CA LYS A 243 4.89 26.21 -3.58
C LYS A 243 6.04 26.50 -4.55
N ASP A 244 6.94 25.54 -4.76
CA ASP A 244 8.07 25.66 -5.68
C ASP A 244 7.66 25.61 -7.16
N THR A 245 8.61 25.89 -8.05
CA THR A 245 8.49 25.82 -9.50
C THR A 245 8.12 24.41 -9.93
N ARG A 246 7.00 24.27 -10.64
CA ARG A 246 6.50 22.97 -11.10
C ARG A 246 7.37 22.43 -12.24
N ASN A 247 7.97 21.28 -12.00
CA ASN A 247 8.72 20.44 -12.96
C ASN A 247 8.68 18.96 -12.52
N ASP A 248 9.19 18.05 -13.35
CA ASP A 248 9.18 16.60 -13.08
C ASP A 248 9.82 16.22 -11.74
N ARG A 249 10.93 16.87 -11.38
CA ARG A 249 11.60 16.64 -10.09
C ARG A 249 10.68 17.01 -8.92
N THR A 250 10.08 18.20 -8.93
CA THR A 250 9.16 18.61 -7.86
C THR A 250 7.90 17.74 -7.80
N GLN A 251 7.37 17.29 -8.94
CA GLN A 251 6.24 16.35 -8.97
C GLN A 251 6.61 15.03 -8.31
N ARG A 252 7.76 14.46 -8.68
CA ARG A 252 8.30 13.24 -8.08
C ARG A 252 8.46 13.37 -6.57
N GLN A 253 9.10 14.44 -6.11
CA GLN A 253 9.34 14.67 -4.68
C GLN A 253 8.04 14.82 -3.89
N ILE A 254 6.99 15.44 -4.47
CA ILE A 254 5.67 15.47 -3.83
C ILE A 254 5.05 14.07 -3.75
N ALA A 255 5.13 13.28 -4.83
CA ALA A 255 4.61 11.92 -4.85
C ALA A 255 5.33 11.04 -3.80
N ILE A 256 6.66 11.14 -3.72
CA ILE A 256 7.48 10.47 -2.70
C ILE A 256 7.06 10.91 -1.29
N ALA A 257 6.94 12.21 -1.04
CA ALA A 257 6.52 12.71 0.26
C ALA A 257 5.15 12.16 0.67
N ALA A 258 4.19 12.08 -0.26
CA ALA A 258 2.88 11.50 0.00
C ALA A 258 2.96 10.01 0.40
N LEU A 259 3.78 9.22 -0.29
CA LEU A 259 4.00 7.81 0.05
C LEU A 259 4.68 7.65 1.41
N ARG A 260 5.69 8.47 1.72
CA ARG A 260 6.36 8.46 3.03
C ARG A 260 5.42 8.91 4.15
N ILE A 261 4.53 9.87 3.91
CA ILE A 261 3.49 10.24 4.87
C ILE A 261 2.58 9.04 5.14
N ARG A 262 2.15 8.30 4.10
CA ARG A 262 1.34 7.08 4.28
C ARG A 262 2.05 6.04 5.14
N GLU A 263 3.35 5.79 4.97
CA GLU A 263 4.08 4.82 5.81
C GLU A 263 4.04 5.18 7.30
N LEU A 264 3.92 6.47 7.64
CA LEU A 264 3.85 6.96 9.01
C LEU A 264 2.42 7.05 9.56
N VAL A 265 1.40 6.86 8.72
CA VAL A 265 -0.02 6.94 9.10
C VAL A 265 -0.62 5.54 8.98
N PRO A 266 -0.86 4.82 10.10
CA PRO A 266 -1.59 3.56 10.07
C PRO A 266 -3.06 3.84 9.67
N CYS A 267 -3.58 3.08 8.71
CA CYS A 267 -4.92 3.28 8.11
C CYS A 267 -5.83 2.07 8.27
#